data_AF-A0AAE2MQ16-F1
#
_entry.id   AF-A0AAE2MQ16-F1
#
_cell.length_a   1.000
_cell.length_b   1.000
_cell.length_c   1.000
_cell.angle_alpha   90.00
_cell.angle_beta   90.00
_cell.angle_gamma   90.00
#
_symmetry.space_group_name_H-M   'P 1'
#
loop_
_entity.id
_entity.type
_entity.pdbx_description
1 polymer ?
#
loop_
_entity_poly.entity_id
_entity_poly.type
_entity_poly.pdbx_seq_one_letter_code
_entity_poly.pdbx_strand_id
1 'polypeptide(L)'
;MSSRAIVTLNGVTKSYGHFTALHETNLDVSEGEFVTLLGPSGCGKTTTLRLIGGFEYATSGAVSIAGQDVTSAPPYRRPVNTVFQDYALFPHMTVAQNIAYGLFVRGSSVPPQERKQRVDEALAMVGLETMGHRVPAALSGGQRQRVAVARAIVRRPRVLLLDEPLSALDVKLREDMQVELKRLHRQLGITFLMVTHDQTEALALSDRIVVMKQGRIVQIGAPTDLYDNPSTPYVADFVGASNLVSARYEGRDGTFDLLRLDDGTLLRRGVKHRDASAAPHVGTVTAGIRPERIRLDGFDGANTLEARIVETLFHGDRVRLELTLARNAGRIFVDIPRTAGTSRQLAPGETIGLHVDPADVMLFAPEPGA
;
A
#
# COMPACT_ATOMS: atom_id res chain seq x y z
N MET A 1 4.38 -17.88 -19.09
CA MET A 1 5.34 -17.04 -19.83
C MET A 1 5.85 -16.00 -18.86
N SER A 2 7.14 -16.00 -18.53
CA SER A 2 7.72 -15.04 -17.59
C SER A 2 7.47 -13.63 -18.13
N SER A 3 6.68 -12.81 -17.42
CA SER A 3 6.49 -11.41 -17.79
C SER A 3 7.85 -10.73 -17.71
N ARG A 4 8.25 -10.06 -18.79
CA ARG A 4 9.52 -9.34 -18.82
C ARG A 4 9.43 -8.16 -17.87
N ALA A 5 10.33 -8.10 -16.89
CA ALA A 5 10.42 -6.96 -15.99
C ALA A 5 10.76 -5.67 -16.77
N ILE A 6 9.99 -4.60 -16.53
CA ILE A 6 10.18 -3.28 -17.11
C ILE A 6 11.08 -2.41 -16.21
N VAL A 7 11.06 -2.62 -14.90
CA VAL A 7 11.99 -2.01 -13.94
C VAL A 7 12.57 -3.14 -13.11
N THR A 8 13.90 -3.18 -12.99
CA THR A 8 14.61 -4.12 -12.12
C THR A 8 15.62 -3.37 -11.26
N LEU A 9 15.51 -3.59 -9.95
CA LEU A 9 16.54 -3.27 -8.97
C LEU A 9 17.27 -4.59 -8.65
N ASN A 10 18.57 -4.63 -8.87
CA ASN A 10 19.41 -5.79 -8.57
C ASN A 10 20.49 -5.39 -7.55
N GLY A 11 20.35 -5.89 -6.33
CA GLY A 11 21.27 -5.64 -5.21
C GLY A 11 21.43 -4.15 -4.87
N VAL A 12 20.39 -3.34 -5.09
CA VAL A 12 20.51 -1.88 -4.98
C VAL A 12 20.60 -1.48 -3.53
N THR A 13 21.62 -0.70 -3.18
CA THR A 13 21.76 -0.07 -1.87
C THR A 13 21.86 1.45 -2.00
N LYS A 14 21.49 2.17 -0.95
CA LYS A 14 21.72 3.60 -0.84
C LYS A 14 22.07 3.99 0.58
N SER A 15 23.26 4.57 0.73
CA SER A 15 23.76 5.13 1.98
C SER A 15 24.13 6.60 1.82
N TYR A 16 23.87 7.38 2.86
CA TYR A 16 24.24 8.79 3.03
C TYR A 16 25.21 8.88 4.20
N GLY A 17 26.51 8.88 3.91
CA GLY A 17 27.54 8.74 4.93
C GLY A 17 27.34 7.43 5.71
N HIS A 18 27.11 7.52 7.02
CA HIS A 18 26.89 6.37 7.90
C HIS A 18 25.45 5.84 7.91
N PHE A 19 24.49 6.59 7.38
CA PHE A 19 23.08 6.19 7.38
C PHE A 19 22.73 5.41 6.11
N THR A 20 22.22 4.18 6.26
CA THR A 20 21.74 3.38 5.12
C THR A 20 20.23 3.59 4.96
N ALA A 21 19.84 4.32 3.92
CA ALA A 21 18.44 4.62 3.62
C ALA A 21 17.73 3.46 2.90
N LEU A 22 18.49 2.69 2.11
CA LEU A 22 18.01 1.49 1.43
C LEU A 22 19.08 0.41 1.56
N HIS A 23 18.74 -0.68 2.25
CA HIS A 23 19.54 -1.89 2.28
C HIS A 23 19.41 -2.64 0.94
N GLU A 24 20.23 -3.66 0.74
CA GLU A 24 20.25 -4.44 -0.50
C GLU A 24 18.83 -4.85 -0.91
N THR A 25 18.38 -4.29 -2.03
CA THR A 25 17.01 -4.39 -2.51
C THR A 25 16.99 -5.01 -3.90
N ASN A 26 16.24 -6.10 -4.01
CA ASN A 26 15.90 -6.77 -5.25
C ASN A 26 14.41 -6.58 -5.53
N LEU A 27 14.07 -6.00 -6.68
CA LEU A 27 12.68 -5.74 -7.06
C LEU A 27 12.55 -5.78 -8.58
N ASP A 28 11.68 -6.66 -9.06
CA ASP A 28 11.23 -6.68 -10.46
C ASP A 28 9.80 -6.17 -10.53
N VAL A 29 9.54 -5.22 -11.43
CA VAL A 29 8.21 -4.71 -11.78
C VAL A 29 7.89 -5.16 -13.19
N SER A 30 6.69 -5.72 -13.41
CA SER A 30 6.25 -6.16 -14.74
C SER A 30 5.74 -5.01 -15.59
N GLU A 31 5.86 -5.12 -16.91
CA GLU A 31 5.26 -4.14 -17.83
C GLU A 31 3.74 -4.08 -17.67
N GLY A 32 3.19 -2.87 -17.53
CA GLY A 32 1.75 -2.62 -17.38
C GLY A 32 1.20 -2.88 -15.97
N GLU A 33 2.07 -3.12 -15.00
CA GLU A 33 1.71 -3.34 -13.59
C GLU A 33 1.53 -2.01 -12.84
N PHE A 34 0.54 -1.94 -11.95
CA PHE A 34 0.45 -0.90 -10.93
C PHE A 34 1.09 -1.41 -9.63
N VAL A 35 2.31 -0.95 -9.34
CA VAL A 35 3.03 -1.27 -8.11
C VAL A 35 3.03 -0.09 -7.15
N THR A 36 2.77 -0.36 -5.87
CA THR A 36 2.89 0.65 -4.80
C THR A 36 3.95 0.27 -3.79
N LEU A 37 4.88 1.18 -3.51
CA LEU A 37 5.76 1.13 -2.35
C LEU A 37 4.99 1.70 -1.15
N LEU A 38 4.75 0.86 -0.14
CA LEU A 38 3.99 1.19 1.07
C LEU A 38 4.87 1.01 2.30
N GLY A 39 4.76 1.90 3.27
CA GLY A 39 5.62 1.89 4.45
C GLY A 39 5.56 3.20 5.24
N PRO A 40 6.04 3.24 6.48
CA PRO A 40 6.05 4.46 7.29
C PRO A 40 7.00 5.52 6.71
N SER A 41 6.91 6.74 7.22
CA SER A 41 7.85 7.81 6.89
C SER A 41 9.30 7.36 7.14
N GLY A 42 10.20 7.65 6.21
CA GLY A 42 11.62 7.31 6.34
C GLY A 42 12.01 5.86 6.05
N CYS A 43 11.09 4.98 5.62
CA CYS A 43 11.44 3.58 5.33
C CYS A 43 12.12 3.32 3.96
N GLY A 44 12.44 4.37 3.18
CA GLY A 44 13.17 4.25 1.92
C GLY A 44 12.33 4.29 0.63
N LYS A 45 11.01 4.53 0.70
CA LYS A 45 10.12 4.57 -0.48
C LYS A 45 10.51 5.63 -1.50
N THR A 46 10.56 6.90 -1.07
CA THR A 46 10.94 8.03 -1.94
C THR A 46 12.39 7.90 -2.40
N THR A 47 13.29 7.36 -1.57
CA THR A 47 14.66 7.03 -1.99
C THR A 47 14.66 6.02 -3.14
N THR A 48 13.89 4.94 -3.03
CA THR A 48 13.72 3.94 -4.09
C THR A 48 13.15 4.55 -5.37
N LEU A 49 12.10 5.37 -5.26
CA LEU A 49 11.51 6.08 -6.39
C LEU A 49 12.51 7.03 -7.08
N ARG A 50 13.30 7.78 -6.30
CA ARG A 50 14.34 8.70 -6.80
C ARG A 50 15.51 7.97 -7.43
N LEU A 51 15.87 6.78 -6.93
CA LEU A 51 16.87 5.91 -7.54
C LEU A 51 16.41 5.40 -8.91
N ILE A 52 15.11 5.14 -9.11
CA ILE A 52 14.55 4.75 -10.41
C ILE A 52 14.45 5.98 -11.34
N GLY A 53 14.00 7.12 -10.82
CA GLY A 53 13.89 8.38 -11.56
C GLY A 53 15.23 9.06 -11.88
N GLY A 54 16.33 8.64 -11.24
CA GLY A 54 17.67 9.19 -11.43
C GLY A 54 17.95 10.49 -10.68
N PHE A 55 17.06 10.88 -9.77
CA PHE A 55 17.28 12.02 -8.87
C PHE A 55 18.27 11.68 -7.75
N GLU A 56 18.52 10.39 -7.53
CA GLU A 56 19.55 9.84 -6.67
C GLU A 56 20.30 8.74 -7.42
N TYR A 57 21.57 8.53 -7.05
CA TYR A 57 22.38 7.43 -7.57
C TYR A 57 22.58 6.35 -6.50
N ALA A 58 22.57 5.09 -6.93
CA ALA A 58 22.79 3.95 -6.04
C ALA A 58 24.23 3.97 -5.48
N THR A 59 24.39 3.51 -4.24
CA THR A 59 25.70 3.30 -3.63
C THR A 59 26.33 2.01 -4.17
N SER A 60 25.52 0.96 -4.33
CA SER A 60 25.89 -0.29 -5.00
C SER A 60 24.67 -0.90 -5.70
N GLY A 61 24.91 -1.93 -6.51
CA GLY A 61 23.87 -2.60 -7.30
C GLY A 61 23.57 -1.89 -8.61
N ALA A 62 22.55 -2.38 -9.32
CA ALA A 62 22.18 -1.89 -10.64
C ALA A 62 20.68 -1.61 -10.75
N VAL A 63 20.34 -0.55 -11.47
CA VAL A 63 18.98 -0.18 -11.85
C VAL A 63 18.85 -0.33 -13.35
N SER A 64 17.92 -1.17 -13.81
CA SER A 64 17.59 -1.27 -15.22
C SER A 64 16.14 -0.93 -15.49
N ILE A 65 15.89 -0.26 -16.61
CA ILE A 65 14.55 0.12 -17.06
C ILE A 65 14.43 -0.22 -18.53
N ALA A 66 13.36 -0.93 -18.92
CA ALA A 66 13.14 -1.40 -20.28
C ALA A 66 14.32 -2.23 -20.85
N GLY A 67 15.03 -2.96 -19.99
CA GLY A 67 16.22 -3.74 -20.34
C GLY A 67 17.49 -2.91 -20.57
N GLN A 68 17.48 -1.61 -20.28
CA GLN A 68 18.65 -0.74 -20.33
C GLN A 68 19.16 -0.47 -18.92
N ASP A 69 20.47 -0.61 -18.70
CA ASP A 69 21.10 -0.14 -17.46
C ASP A 69 21.05 1.39 -17.41
N VAL A 70 20.41 1.92 -16.37
CA VAL A 70 20.26 3.35 -16.13
C VAL A 70 20.94 3.79 -14.82
N THR A 71 21.74 2.93 -14.20
CA THR A 71 22.31 3.13 -12.86
C THR A 71 22.99 4.48 -12.71
N SER A 72 23.82 4.87 -13.70
CA SER A 72 24.51 6.17 -13.75
C SER A 72 23.85 7.18 -14.69
N ALA A 73 22.71 6.85 -15.30
CA ALA A 73 22.02 7.75 -16.21
C ALA A 73 21.33 8.87 -15.43
N PRO A 74 21.45 10.14 -15.85
CA PRO A 74 20.73 11.25 -15.23
C PRO A 74 19.23 11.20 -15.57
N PRO A 75 18.35 11.89 -14.82
CA PRO A 75 16.89 11.80 -14.97
C PRO A 75 16.39 11.99 -16.40
N TYR A 76 16.92 12.99 -17.11
CA TYR A 76 16.48 13.35 -18.46
C TYR A 76 16.84 12.31 -19.55
N ARG A 77 17.67 11.32 -19.23
CA ARG A 77 18.01 10.19 -20.13
C ARG A 77 17.25 8.91 -19.79
N ARG A 78 16.48 8.88 -18.70
CA ARG A 78 15.76 7.68 -18.29
C ARG A 78 14.41 7.60 -19.01
N PRO A 79 13.94 6.42 -19.42
CA PRO A 79 12.68 6.25 -20.14
C PRO A 79 11.47 6.25 -19.18
N VAL A 80 11.46 7.18 -18.22
CA VAL A 80 10.43 7.33 -17.17
C VAL A 80 10.04 8.79 -17.01
N ASN A 81 8.81 9.03 -16.58
CA ASN A 81 8.36 10.36 -16.16
C ASN A 81 7.90 10.32 -14.71
N THR A 82 8.10 11.41 -13.98
CA THR A 82 7.77 11.50 -12.54
C THR A 82 6.74 12.60 -12.28
N VAL A 83 5.74 12.26 -11.48
CA VAL A 83 4.82 13.21 -10.84
C VAL A 83 5.28 13.36 -9.39
N PHE A 84 5.68 14.58 -9.03
CA PHE A 84 6.14 14.91 -7.68
C PHE A 84 4.97 15.25 -6.76
N GLN A 85 5.21 15.14 -5.45
CA GLN A 85 4.23 15.42 -4.40
C GLN A 85 3.67 16.85 -4.44
N ASP A 86 4.50 17.84 -4.78
CA ASP A 86 4.09 19.25 -4.93
C ASP A 86 3.51 19.57 -6.32
N TYR A 87 3.35 18.55 -7.17
CA TYR A 87 2.99 18.60 -8.59
C TYR A 87 4.00 19.34 -9.49
N ALA A 88 4.90 20.14 -8.93
CA ALA A 88 5.92 20.94 -9.60
C ALA A 88 5.39 21.68 -10.86
N LEU A 89 4.16 22.20 -10.83
CA LEU A 89 3.58 22.93 -11.96
C LEU A 89 4.25 24.31 -12.09
N PHE A 90 4.53 24.73 -13.32
CA PHE A 90 5.07 26.06 -13.60
C PHE A 90 3.96 27.10 -13.40
N PRO A 91 4.05 27.98 -12.38
CA PRO A 91 2.93 28.85 -11.98
C PRO A 91 2.63 29.94 -13.00
N HIS A 92 3.61 30.30 -13.82
CA HIS A 92 3.54 31.34 -14.86
C HIS A 92 3.12 30.79 -16.23
N MET A 93 2.93 29.47 -16.35
CA MET A 93 2.48 28.83 -17.59
C MET A 93 1.01 28.42 -17.47
N THR A 94 0.27 28.44 -18.58
CA THR A 94 -1.07 27.86 -18.63
C THR A 94 -1.03 26.34 -18.45
N VAL A 95 -2.18 25.71 -18.25
CA VAL A 95 -2.33 24.25 -18.21
C VAL A 95 -1.79 23.61 -19.49
N ALA A 96 -2.20 24.11 -20.65
CA ALA A 96 -1.74 23.60 -21.94
C ALA A 96 -0.22 23.75 -22.10
N GLN A 97 0.36 24.88 -21.65
CA GLN A 97 1.80 25.10 -21.68
C GLN A 97 2.56 24.18 -20.72
N ASN A 98 2.03 23.96 -19.51
CA ASN A 98 2.59 23.01 -18.55
C ASN A 98 2.67 21.61 -19.15
N ILE A 99 1.58 21.14 -19.78
CA ILE A 99 1.53 19.83 -20.45
C ILE A 99 2.50 19.81 -21.63
N ALA A 100 2.48 20.84 -22.48
CA ALA A 100 3.29 20.87 -23.69
C ALA A 100 4.80 20.96 -23.43
N TYR A 101 5.23 21.48 -22.26
CA TYR A 101 6.64 21.77 -21.95
C TYR A 101 7.59 20.62 -22.29
N GLY A 102 7.25 19.39 -21.90
CA GLY A 102 8.08 18.21 -22.16
C GLY A 102 8.26 17.86 -23.65
N LEU A 103 7.42 18.38 -24.53
CA LEU A 103 7.51 18.22 -25.99
C LEU A 103 8.47 19.24 -26.64
N PHE A 104 8.91 20.27 -25.91
CA PHE A 104 9.85 21.29 -26.39
C PHE A 104 11.31 21.00 -26.00
N VAL A 105 11.55 20.16 -25.00
CA VAL A 105 12.89 19.86 -24.48
C VAL A 105 13.65 18.96 -25.47
N ARG A 106 14.90 19.34 -25.79
CA ARG A 106 15.76 18.81 -26.88
C ARG A 106 15.71 17.27 -27.03
N GLY A 107 15.62 16.82 -28.29
CA GLY A 107 15.62 15.40 -28.71
C GLY A 107 14.33 14.93 -29.38
N SER A 108 13.27 15.72 -29.29
CA SER A 108 11.98 15.45 -29.93
C SER A 108 11.53 16.70 -30.68
N SER A 109 11.95 16.86 -31.94
CA SER A 109 11.40 17.90 -32.81
C SER A 109 9.97 17.52 -33.21
N VAL A 110 9.05 17.52 -32.25
CA VAL A 110 7.63 17.23 -32.51
C VAL A 110 7.06 18.40 -33.31
N PRO A 111 6.48 18.17 -34.50
CA PRO A 111 5.84 19.24 -35.27
C PRO A 111 4.81 20.02 -34.44
N PRO A 112 4.63 21.34 -34.67
CA PRO A 112 3.67 22.14 -33.91
C PRO A 112 2.25 21.55 -33.88
N GLN A 113 1.80 20.97 -35.00
CA GLN A 113 0.48 20.36 -35.13
C GLN A 113 0.36 19.10 -34.25
N GLU A 114 1.36 18.22 -34.29
CA GLU A 114 1.39 17.02 -33.44
C GLU A 114 1.48 17.39 -31.95
N ARG A 115 2.21 18.46 -31.60
CA ARG A 115 2.24 18.96 -30.21
C ARG A 115 0.85 19.35 -29.73
N LYS A 116 0.13 20.14 -30.53
CA LYS A 116 -1.23 20.55 -30.20
C LYS A 116 -2.13 19.32 -30.01
N GLN A 117 -2.09 18.37 -30.95
CA GLN A 117 -2.87 17.14 -30.86
C GLN A 117 -2.56 16.35 -29.58
N ARG A 118 -1.29 16.13 -29.25
CA ARG A 118 -0.91 15.39 -28.03
C ARG A 118 -1.35 16.11 -26.75
N VAL A 119 -1.34 17.45 -26.74
CA VAL A 119 -1.82 18.24 -25.60
C VAL A 119 -3.34 18.12 -25.48
N ASP A 120 -4.07 18.22 -26.59
CA ASP A 120 -5.53 18.08 -26.62
C ASP A 120 -5.95 16.65 -26.18
N GLU A 121 -5.26 15.61 -26.66
CA GLU A 121 -5.41 14.21 -26.21
C GLU A 121 -5.15 14.07 -24.71
N ALA A 122 -4.05 14.66 -24.21
CA ALA A 122 -3.70 14.59 -22.79
C ALA A 122 -4.72 15.31 -21.90
N LEU A 123 -5.26 16.45 -22.33
CA LEU A 123 -6.33 17.17 -21.64
C LEU A 123 -7.62 16.34 -21.60
N ALA A 124 -7.99 15.69 -22.70
CA ALA A 124 -9.16 14.82 -22.77
C ALA A 124 -9.02 13.59 -21.85
N MET A 125 -7.84 12.98 -21.81
CA MET A 125 -7.58 11.82 -20.93
C MET A 125 -7.76 12.12 -19.45
N VAL A 126 -7.63 13.37 -19.02
CA VAL A 126 -7.81 13.78 -17.62
C VAL A 126 -9.07 14.63 -17.39
N GLY A 127 -9.92 14.79 -18.41
CA GLY A 127 -11.17 15.57 -18.36
C GLY A 127 -10.96 17.06 -18.09
N LEU A 128 -9.95 17.67 -18.72
CA LEU A 128 -9.60 19.10 -18.58
C LEU A 128 -9.63 19.86 -19.92
N GLU A 129 -10.35 19.38 -20.93
CA GLU A 129 -10.41 19.92 -22.29
C GLU A 129 -10.67 21.44 -22.33
N THR A 130 -11.56 21.92 -21.47
CA THR A 130 -11.96 23.33 -21.42
C THR A 130 -11.04 24.21 -20.57
N MET A 131 -10.06 23.63 -19.89
CA MET A 131 -9.24 24.33 -18.89
C MET A 131 -7.82 24.67 -19.36
N GLY A 132 -7.45 24.32 -20.59
CA GLY A 132 -6.09 24.51 -21.13
C GLY A 132 -5.53 25.94 -21.04
N HIS A 133 -6.40 26.95 -21.03
CA HIS A 133 -6.03 28.37 -20.96
C HIS A 133 -5.80 28.89 -19.53
N ARG A 134 -6.23 28.15 -18.51
CA ARG A 134 -6.08 28.57 -17.10
C ARG A 134 -4.64 28.42 -16.63
N VAL A 135 -4.28 29.14 -15.58
CA VAL A 135 -3.01 28.97 -14.85
C VAL A 135 -3.22 28.11 -13.60
N PRO A 136 -2.18 27.45 -13.04
CA PRO A 136 -2.32 26.54 -11.90
C PRO A 136 -3.00 27.14 -10.66
N ALA A 137 -2.85 28.44 -10.42
CA ALA A 137 -3.48 29.13 -9.30
C ALA A 137 -5.02 29.16 -9.38
N ALA A 138 -5.60 28.99 -10.58
CA ALA A 138 -7.05 28.98 -10.81
C ALA A 138 -7.67 27.58 -10.79
N LEU A 139 -6.92 26.57 -10.30
CA LEU A 139 -7.32 25.16 -10.29
C LEU A 139 -7.50 24.64 -8.86
N SER A 140 -8.41 23.68 -8.67
CA SER A 140 -8.49 22.89 -7.44
C SER A 140 -7.29 21.95 -7.28
N GLY A 141 -7.10 21.35 -6.09
CA GLY A 141 -6.00 20.41 -5.84
C GLY A 141 -5.98 19.22 -6.81
N GLY A 142 -7.13 18.59 -7.02
CA GLY A 142 -7.29 17.45 -7.92
C GLY A 142 -7.13 17.84 -9.39
N GLN A 143 -7.55 19.05 -9.77
CA GLN A 143 -7.27 19.59 -11.11
C GLN A 143 -5.76 19.79 -11.31
N ARG A 144 -5.03 20.35 -10.34
CA ARG A 144 -3.56 20.48 -10.42
C ARG A 144 -2.88 19.11 -10.56
N GLN A 145 -3.33 18.11 -9.80
CA GLN A 145 -2.83 16.74 -9.91
C GLN A 145 -3.07 16.18 -11.32
N ARG A 146 -4.28 16.29 -11.86
CA ARG A 146 -4.63 15.88 -13.22
C ARG A 146 -3.75 16.53 -14.28
N VAL A 147 -3.44 17.83 -14.12
CA VAL A 147 -2.48 18.52 -15.00
C VAL A 147 -1.07 17.93 -14.88
N ALA A 148 -0.61 17.61 -13.67
CA ALA A 148 0.70 17.01 -13.45
C ALA A 148 0.80 15.61 -14.08
N VAL A 149 -0.24 14.80 -13.95
CA VAL A 149 -0.36 13.49 -14.61
C VAL A 149 -0.39 13.65 -16.14
N ALA A 150 -1.23 14.56 -16.67
CA ALA A 150 -1.29 14.86 -18.10
C ALA A 150 0.08 15.26 -18.67
N ARG A 151 0.81 16.14 -17.96
CA ARG A 151 2.18 16.54 -18.30
C ARG A 151 3.14 15.35 -18.31
N ALA A 152 2.98 14.42 -17.38
CA ALA A 152 3.84 13.23 -17.33
C ALA A 152 3.53 12.24 -18.46
N ILE A 153 2.27 12.08 -18.87
CA ILE A 153 1.88 11.10 -19.90
C ILE A 153 1.98 11.62 -21.34
N VAL A 154 2.05 12.94 -21.57
CA VAL A 154 2.09 13.54 -22.93
C VAL A 154 3.25 13.03 -23.80
N ARG A 155 4.36 12.61 -23.16
CA ARG A 155 5.53 12.02 -23.85
C ARG A 155 5.39 10.52 -24.10
N ARG A 156 4.26 9.91 -23.71
CA ARG A 156 3.95 8.48 -23.79
C ARG A 156 5.06 7.62 -23.15
N PRO A 157 5.37 7.82 -21.85
CA PRO A 157 6.39 7.04 -21.15
C PRO A 157 5.94 5.58 -20.99
N ARG A 158 6.90 4.65 -20.86
CA ARG A 158 6.60 3.23 -20.52
C ARG A 158 6.38 3.01 -19.02
N VAL A 159 6.96 3.88 -18.20
CA VAL A 159 6.87 3.85 -16.73
C VAL A 159 6.57 5.25 -16.22
N LEU A 160 5.53 5.34 -15.39
CA LEU A 160 5.14 6.53 -14.66
C LEU A 160 5.44 6.36 -13.18
N LEU A 161 6.23 7.28 -12.63
CA LEU A 161 6.60 7.33 -11.21
C LEU A 161 5.70 8.36 -10.51
N LEU A 162 5.07 7.98 -9.40
CA LEU A 162 4.16 8.83 -8.65
C LEU A 162 4.63 8.96 -7.19
N ASP A 163 5.09 10.14 -6.78
CA ASP A 163 5.57 10.40 -5.41
C ASP A 163 4.45 11.03 -4.58
N GLU A 164 3.78 10.22 -3.74
CA GLU A 164 2.65 10.63 -2.89
C GLU A 164 1.60 11.51 -3.61
N PRO A 165 1.09 11.06 -4.77
CA PRO A 165 0.30 11.91 -5.67
C PRO A 165 -1.03 12.39 -5.09
N LEU A 166 -1.49 11.79 -3.99
CA LEU A 166 -2.79 12.02 -3.36
C LEU A 166 -2.70 12.68 -1.97
N SER A 167 -1.49 12.91 -1.44
CA SER A 167 -1.30 13.34 -0.04
C SER A 167 -1.86 14.73 0.25
N ALA A 168 -1.92 15.61 -0.74
CA ALA A 168 -2.37 17.01 -0.58
C ALA A 168 -3.88 17.20 -0.80
N LEU A 169 -4.65 16.13 -1.00
CA LEU A 169 -6.08 16.18 -1.29
C LEU A 169 -6.92 15.90 -0.05
N ASP A 170 -8.10 16.52 0.03
CA ASP A 170 -9.13 16.14 1.01
C ASP A 170 -9.71 14.74 0.70
N VAL A 171 -10.44 14.16 1.66
CA VAL A 171 -10.93 12.78 1.60
C VAL A 171 -11.78 12.51 0.35
N LYS A 172 -12.76 13.37 0.06
CA LYS A 172 -13.68 13.17 -1.07
C LYS A 172 -12.93 13.25 -2.40
N LEU A 173 -12.08 14.26 -2.53
CA LEU A 173 -11.30 14.45 -3.74
C LEU A 173 -10.26 13.33 -3.93
N ARG A 174 -9.71 12.80 -2.85
CA ARG A 174 -8.81 11.66 -2.86
C ARG A 174 -9.50 10.41 -3.41
N GLU A 175 -10.69 10.07 -2.93
CA GLU A 175 -11.48 8.93 -3.42
C GLU A 175 -11.79 9.06 -4.92
N ASP A 176 -12.26 10.24 -5.35
CA ASP A 176 -12.54 10.52 -6.76
C ASP A 176 -11.26 10.34 -7.62
N MET A 177 -10.12 10.81 -7.11
CA MET A 177 -8.83 10.70 -7.82
C MET A 177 -8.26 9.29 -7.83
N GLN A 178 -8.54 8.45 -6.83
CA GLN A 178 -8.18 7.03 -6.85
C GLN A 178 -8.87 6.32 -8.01
N VAL A 179 -10.19 6.52 -8.16
CA VAL A 179 -10.96 5.94 -9.27
C VAL A 179 -10.40 6.40 -10.61
N GLU A 180 -10.08 7.69 -10.73
CA GLU A 180 -9.54 8.26 -11.97
C GLU A 180 -8.15 7.72 -12.30
N LEU A 181 -7.24 7.62 -11.33
CA LEU A 181 -5.91 7.03 -11.54
C LEU A 181 -5.99 5.57 -11.99
N LYS A 182 -6.88 4.78 -11.39
CA LYS A 182 -7.10 3.37 -11.78
C LYS A 182 -7.67 3.25 -13.19
N ARG A 183 -8.61 4.13 -13.56
CA ARG A 183 -9.16 4.21 -14.91
C ARG A 183 -8.08 4.59 -15.93
N LEU A 184 -7.28 5.61 -15.60
CA LEU A 184 -6.20 6.10 -16.45
C LEU A 184 -5.13 5.01 -16.67
N HIS A 185 -4.72 4.31 -15.61
CA HIS A 185 -3.79 3.18 -15.71
C HIS A 185 -4.30 2.12 -16.69
N ARG A 186 -5.56 1.69 -16.53
CA ARG A 186 -6.20 0.70 -17.42
C ARG A 186 -6.30 1.19 -18.87
N GLN A 187 -6.55 2.48 -19.09
CA GLN A 187 -6.67 3.05 -20.42
C GLN A 187 -5.31 3.20 -21.12
N LEU A 188 -4.25 3.54 -20.38
CA LEU A 188 -2.91 3.73 -20.93
C LEU A 188 -2.14 2.41 -21.11
N GLY A 189 -2.35 1.43 -20.23
CA GLY A 189 -1.62 0.16 -20.24
C GLY A 189 -0.12 0.29 -19.98
N ILE A 190 0.32 1.44 -19.44
CA ILE A 190 1.72 1.69 -19.06
C ILE A 190 1.93 1.31 -17.58
N THR A 191 3.18 1.14 -17.19
CA THR A 191 3.53 0.73 -15.82
C THR A 191 3.44 1.91 -14.85
N PHE A 192 2.79 1.73 -13.70
CA PHE A 192 2.72 2.74 -12.64
C PHE A 192 3.53 2.25 -11.44
N LEU A 193 4.41 3.10 -10.92
CA LEU A 193 5.10 2.87 -9.65
C LEU A 193 4.83 4.06 -8.72
N MET A 194 4.01 3.81 -7.70
CA MET A 194 3.56 4.81 -6.75
C MET A 194 4.24 4.64 -5.39
N VAL A 195 4.48 5.75 -4.72
CA VAL A 195 4.82 5.80 -3.29
C VAL A 195 3.64 6.38 -2.54
N THR A 196 3.24 5.74 -1.45
CA THR A 196 2.26 6.29 -0.50
C THR A 196 2.55 5.82 0.92
N HIS A 197 2.02 6.55 1.89
CA HIS A 197 1.93 6.12 3.28
C HIS A 197 0.50 5.69 3.65
N ASP A 198 -0.48 5.87 2.77
CA ASP A 198 -1.88 5.51 2.97
C ASP A 198 -2.12 4.06 2.51
N GLN A 199 -2.58 3.22 3.43
CA GLN A 199 -2.83 1.81 3.17
C GLN A 199 -4.04 1.61 2.25
N THR A 200 -5.06 2.45 2.37
CA THR A 200 -6.29 2.40 1.57
C THR A 200 -5.96 2.65 0.11
N GLU A 201 -5.11 3.64 -0.16
CA GLU A 201 -4.61 3.91 -1.52
C GLU A 201 -3.89 2.70 -2.11
N ALA A 202 -2.95 2.12 -1.35
CA ALA A 202 -2.19 0.97 -1.81
C ALA A 202 -3.10 -0.24 -2.09
N LEU A 203 -4.05 -0.53 -1.20
CA LEU A 203 -4.99 -1.65 -1.35
C LEU A 203 -5.98 -1.45 -2.50
N ALA A 204 -6.44 -0.23 -2.75
CA ALA A 204 -7.45 0.07 -3.76
C ALA A 204 -6.90 0.13 -5.20
N LEU A 205 -5.66 0.61 -5.35
CA LEU A 205 -5.09 0.95 -6.65
C LEU A 205 -4.17 -0.12 -7.25
N SER A 206 -3.45 -0.84 -6.40
CA SER A 206 -2.29 -1.62 -6.83
C SER A 206 -2.65 -3.03 -7.28
N ASP A 207 -1.95 -3.52 -8.29
CA ASP A 207 -1.90 -4.95 -8.60
C ASP A 207 -0.98 -5.67 -7.61
N ARG A 208 0.10 -4.99 -7.18
CA ARG A 208 1.06 -5.49 -6.20
C ARG A 208 1.59 -4.39 -5.29
N ILE A 209 1.75 -4.69 -4.01
CA ILE A 209 2.28 -3.75 -3.02
C ILE A 209 3.61 -4.30 -2.51
N VAL A 210 4.59 -3.40 -2.37
CA VAL A 210 5.89 -3.65 -1.76
C VAL A 210 5.89 -2.98 -0.39
N VAL A 211 5.75 -3.78 0.66
CA VAL A 211 5.76 -3.27 2.04
C VAL A 211 7.20 -3.09 2.50
N MET A 212 7.54 -1.88 2.92
CA MET A 212 8.90 -1.48 3.31
C MET A 212 8.98 -1.06 4.78
N LYS A 213 10.01 -1.52 5.49
CA LYS A 213 10.35 -1.13 6.87
C LYS A 213 11.85 -0.89 6.95
N GLN A 214 12.25 0.26 7.50
CA GLN A 214 13.67 0.58 7.78
C GLN A 214 14.62 0.29 6.61
N GLY A 215 14.26 0.71 5.39
CA GLY A 215 15.09 0.53 4.21
C GLY A 215 15.13 -0.90 3.65
N ARG A 216 14.23 -1.79 4.08
CA ARG A 216 14.11 -3.17 3.60
C ARG A 216 12.71 -3.46 3.09
N ILE A 217 12.60 -4.29 2.06
CA ILE A 217 11.35 -4.92 1.67
C ILE A 217 11.03 -6.02 2.69
N VAL A 218 9.85 -5.96 3.29
CA VAL A 218 9.37 -6.96 4.27
C VAL A 218 8.54 -8.03 3.57
N GLN A 219 7.63 -7.61 2.69
CA GLN A 219 6.76 -8.51 1.93
C GLN A 219 6.34 -7.83 0.62
N ILE A 220 6.20 -8.64 -0.42
CA ILE A 220 5.64 -8.22 -1.70
C ILE A 220 4.47 -9.15 -2.01
N GLY A 221 3.32 -8.60 -2.41
CA GLY A 221 2.17 -9.42 -2.77
C GLY A 221 1.01 -8.61 -3.32
N ALA A 222 0.00 -9.32 -3.82
CA ALA A 222 -1.28 -8.71 -4.16
C ALA A 222 -1.93 -8.11 -2.89
N PRO A 223 -2.78 -7.07 -3.02
CA PRO A 223 -3.48 -6.48 -1.88
C PRO A 223 -4.18 -7.50 -0.97
N THR A 224 -4.90 -8.44 -1.56
CA THR A 224 -5.62 -9.50 -0.83
C THR A 224 -4.66 -10.45 -0.11
N ASP A 225 -3.58 -10.88 -0.75
CA ASP A 225 -2.58 -11.74 -0.11
C ASP A 225 -1.91 -11.05 1.09
N LEU A 226 -1.58 -9.76 0.98
CA LEU A 226 -0.98 -9.01 2.09
C LEU A 226 -1.97 -8.79 3.25
N TYR A 227 -3.24 -8.61 2.93
CA TYR A 227 -4.29 -8.43 3.94
C TYR A 227 -4.64 -9.74 4.66
N ASP A 228 -4.85 -10.81 3.89
CA ASP A 228 -5.37 -12.10 4.37
C ASP A 228 -4.27 -13.07 4.83
N ASN A 229 -3.05 -12.91 4.30
CA ASN A 229 -1.90 -13.78 4.55
C ASN A 229 -0.61 -12.97 4.76
N PRO A 230 -0.57 -12.02 5.72
CA PRO A 230 0.67 -11.34 6.08
C PRO A 230 1.71 -12.35 6.57
N SER A 231 2.97 -12.15 6.20
CA SER A 231 4.08 -13.05 6.56
C SER A 231 4.70 -12.71 7.92
N THR A 232 4.46 -11.51 8.44
CA THR A 232 5.00 -11.05 9.72
C THR A 232 3.95 -10.29 10.52
N PRO A 233 4.08 -10.23 11.87
CA PRO A 233 3.21 -9.40 12.70
C PRO A 233 3.22 -7.94 12.26
N TYR A 234 4.38 -7.44 11.83
CA TYR A 234 4.50 -6.08 11.31
C TYR A 234 3.62 -5.84 10.07
N VAL A 235 3.60 -6.75 9.08
CA VAL A 235 2.74 -6.57 7.90
C VAL A 235 1.27 -6.69 8.30
N ALA A 236 0.93 -7.60 9.23
CA ALA A 236 -0.43 -7.76 9.72
C ALA A 236 -0.97 -6.50 10.41
N ASP A 237 -0.14 -5.84 11.22
CA ASP A 237 -0.50 -4.60 11.93
C ASP A 237 -0.42 -3.36 11.03
N PHE A 238 0.49 -3.37 10.06
CA PHE A 238 0.73 -2.22 9.19
C PHE A 238 -0.14 -2.19 7.93
N VAL A 239 -0.64 -3.34 7.45
CA VAL A 239 -1.57 -3.44 6.32
C VAL A 239 -2.92 -3.85 6.87
N GLY A 240 -3.75 -2.85 7.20
CA GLY A 240 -4.98 -3.00 7.96
C GLY A 240 -4.74 -3.09 9.47
N ALA A 241 -5.80 -2.94 10.28
CA ALA A 241 -5.71 -3.15 11.72
C ALA A 241 -5.68 -4.65 12.06
N SER A 242 -4.90 -5.04 13.07
CA SER A 242 -4.88 -6.41 13.60
C SER A 242 -4.80 -6.40 15.12
N ASN A 243 -5.51 -7.32 15.76
CA ASN A 243 -5.23 -7.69 17.15
C ASN A 243 -4.09 -8.69 17.16
N LEU A 244 -2.97 -8.34 17.78
CA LEU A 244 -1.83 -9.23 17.96
C LEU A 244 -1.74 -9.62 19.43
N VAL A 245 -1.90 -10.90 19.73
CA VAL A 245 -1.87 -11.43 21.10
C VAL A 245 -0.80 -12.51 21.23
N SER A 246 -0.12 -12.52 22.38
CA SER A 246 0.83 -13.59 22.72
C SER A 246 0.08 -14.90 22.93
N ALA A 247 0.63 -15.99 22.43
CA ALA A 247 0.09 -17.33 22.61
C ALA A 247 1.22 -18.36 22.73
N ARG A 248 0.91 -19.52 23.31
CA ARG A 248 1.77 -20.71 23.27
C ARG A 248 1.24 -21.67 22.20
N TYR A 249 2.10 -22.07 21.27
CA TYR A 249 1.79 -23.14 20.33
C TYR A 249 1.84 -24.50 21.05
N GLU A 250 0.72 -25.21 21.11
CA GLU A 250 0.59 -26.52 21.78
C GLU A 250 0.70 -27.71 20.82
N GLY A 251 0.75 -27.45 19.51
CA GLY A 251 0.86 -28.47 18.47
C GLY A 251 -0.26 -28.39 17.44
N ARG A 252 -0.47 -29.49 16.73
CA ARG A 252 -1.45 -29.62 15.64
C ARG A 252 -2.42 -30.76 15.93
N ASP A 253 -3.71 -30.49 15.76
CA ASP A 253 -4.80 -31.47 15.82
C ASP A 253 -5.52 -31.49 14.47
N GLY A 254 -5.25 -32.51 13.66
CA GLY A 254 -5.75 -32.62 12.29
C GLY A 254 -5.35 -31.41 11.43
N THR A 255 -6.37 -30.65 10.99
CA THR A 255 -6.20 -29.43 10.17
C THR A 255 -6.10 -28.15 10.98
N PHE A 256 -5.93 -28.24 12.30
CA PHE A 256 -5.88 -27.08 13.20
C PHE A 256 -4.56 -27.00 13.95
N ASP A 257 -3.96 -25.82 13.94
CA ASP A 257 -2.92 -25.42 14.89
C ASP A 257 -3.59 -24.99 16.21
N LEU A 258 -3.06 -25.45 17.34
CA LEU A 258 -3.58 -25.18 18.69
C LEU A 258 -2.76 -24.09 19.39
N LEU A 259 -3.41 -23.00 19.77
CA LEU A 259 -2.81 -21.79 20.34
C LEU A 259 -3.44 -21.49 21.70
N ARG A 260 -2.65 -21.53 22.77
CA ARG A 260 -3.08 -21.21 24.13
C ARG A 260 -2.76 -19.76 24.46
N LEU A 261 -3.77 -18.95 24.73
CA LEU A 261 -3.59 -17.59 25.23
C LEU A 261 -3.24 -17.60 26.72
N ASP A 262 -2.73 -16.47 27.22
CA ASP A 262 -2.29 -16.33 28.62
C ASP A 262 -3.45 -16.43 29.65
N ASP A 263 -4.69 -16.17 29.24
CA ASP A 263 -5.89 -16.40 30.08
C ASP A 263 -6.29 -17.88 30.17
N GLY A 264 -5.69 -18.75 29.37
CA GLY A 264 -6.00 -20.17 29.24
C GLY A 264 -6.92 -20.53 28.07
N THR A 265 -7.43 -19.54 27.34
CA THR A 265 -8.29 -19.74 26.16
C THR A 265 -7.53 -20.50 25.07
N LEU A 266 -8.19 -21.51 24.48
CA LEU A 266 -7.66 -22.28 23.36
C LEU A 266 -8.23 -21.74 22.05
N LEU A 267 -7.36 -21.16 21.22
CA LEU A 267 -7.66 -20.84 19.83
C LEU A 267 -7.19 -21.97 18.92
N ARG A 268 -8.03 -22.32 17.97
CA ARG A 268 -7.77 -23.19 16.83
C ARG A 268 -7.57 -22.32 15.61
N ARG A 269 -6.47 -22.52 14.91
CA ARG A 269 -6.15 -21.85 13.65
C ARG A 269 -6.20 -22.86 12.52
N GLY A 270 -7.04 -22.62 11.52
CA GLY A 270 -7.15 -23.47 10.33
C GLY A 270 -5.85 -23.43 9.53
N VAL A 271 -5.24 -24.58 9.32
CA VAL A 271 -3.99 -24.71 8.54
C VAL A 271 -4.35 -24.56 7.05
N LYS A 272 -3.89 -23.49 6.42
CA LYS A 272 -4.01 -23.34 4.96
C LYS A 272 -2.97 -24.25 4.29
N HIS A 273 -3.23 -24.70 3.05
CA HIS A 273 -2.29 -25.57 2.31
C HIS A 273 -0.85 -25.02 2.24
N ARG A 274 -0.69 -23.70 2.24
CA ARG A 274 0.62 -23.01 2.22
C ARG A 274 1.40 -23.14 3.55
N ASP A 275 0.71 -23.40 4.66
CA ASP A 275 1.27 -23.50 6.02
C ASP A 275 1.59 -24.95 6.46
N ALA A 276 1.25 -25.93 5.62
CA ALA A 276 1.31 -27.35 5.99
C ALA A 276 2.73 -27.82 6.33
N SER A 277 3.76 -27.24 5.70
CA SER A 277 5.17 -27.65 5.84
C SER A 277 5.98 -26.93 6.91
N ALA A 278 5.42 -25.91 7.57
CA ALA A 278 6.14 -25.06 8.52
C ALA A 278 5.40 -24.95 9.87
N ALA A 279 5.16 -26.10 10.53
CA ALA A 279 4.67 -26.08 11.91
C ALA A 279 5.71 -25.38 12.81
N PRO A 280 5.34 -24.36 13.60
CA PRO A 280 6.27 -23.76 14.55
C PRO A 280 6.77 -24.81 15.56
N HIS A 281 7.96 -24.61 16.10
CA HIS A 281 8.35 -25.33 17.30
C HIS A 281 7.39 -24.97 18.46
N VAL A 282 7.14 -25.92 19.36
CA VAL A 282 6.41 -25.66 20.61
C VAL A 282 7.08 -24.50 21.32
N GLY A 283 6.32 -23.45 21.62
CA GLY A 283 6.87 -22.22 22.18
C GLY A 283 5.94 -21.03 22.05
N THR A 284 6.46 -19.86 22.44
CA THR A 284 5.74 -18.58 22.31
C THR A 284 5.63 -18.18 20.85
N VAL A 285 4.43 -17.82 20.44
CA VAL A 285 4.05 -17.38 19.10
C VAL A 285 3.13 -16.16 19.22
N THR A 286 2.89 -15.46 18.12
CA THR A 286 1.89 -14.38 18.07
C THR A 286 0.68 -14.84 17.26
N ALA A 287 -0.50 -14.78 17.87
CA ALA A 287 -1.76 -14.96 17.17
C ALA A 287 -2.27 -13.60 16.69
N GLY A 288 -2.70 -13.53 15.42
CA GLY A 288 -3.26 -12.34 14.81
C GLY A 288 -4.72 -12.52 14.45
N ILE A 289 -5.58 -11.54 14.73
CA ILE A 289 -7.00 -11.58 14.38
C ILE A 289 -7.44 -10.20 13.91
N ARG A 290 -8.06 -10.11 12.73
CA ARG A 290 -8.60 -8.84 12.25
C ARG A 290 -9.81 -8.40 13.09
N PRO A 291 -9.90 -7.12 13.50
CA PRO A 291 -11.03 -6.63 14.29
C PRO A 291 -12.41 -6.92 13.68
N GLU A 292 -12.52 -6.83 12.35
CA GLU A 292 -13.77 -7.05 11.61
C GLU A 292 -14.12 -8.54 11.40
N ARG A 293 -13.22 -9.46 11.78
CA ARG A 293 -13.45 -10.92 11.72
C ARG A 293 -13.88 -11.52 13.06
N ILE A 294 -13.95 -10.69 14.10
CA ILE A 294 -14.45 -11.08 15.42
C ILE A 294 -15.96 -10.83 15.45
N ARG A 295 -16.73 -11.87 15.77
CA ARG A 295 -18.20 -11.77 15.86
C ARG A 295 -18.68 -11.77 17.31
N LEU A 296 -19.90 -11.30 17.54
CA LEU A 296 -20.49 -11.10 18.88
C LEU A 296 -21.51 -12.18 19.28
N ASP A 297 -21.69 -13.20 18.44
CA ASP A 297 -22.84 -14.11 18.40
C ASP A 297 -22.73 -15.33 19.33
N GLY A 298 -21.91 -15.24 20.38
CA GLY A 298 -22.04 -16.10 21.56
C GLY A 298 -21.02 -17.22 21.73
N PHE A 299 -21.29 -18.04 22.75
CA PHE A 299 -20.31 -18.87 23.47
C PHE A 299 -20.22 -20.33 23.01
N ASP A 300 -20.93 -20.71 21.95
CA ASP A 300 -21.01 -22.10 21.53
C ASP A 300 -20.02 -22.39 20.40
N GLY A 301 -18.88 -23.00 20.75
CA GLY A 301 -17.92 -23.47 19.77
C GLY A 301 -16.46 -23.45 20.25
N ALA A 302 -15.55 -23.74 19.33
CA ALA A 302 -14.14 -23.41 19.52
C ALA A 302 -13.93 -21.90 19.30
N ASN A 303 -12.83 -21.34 19.81
CA ASN A 303 -12.44 -19.93 19.62
C ASN A 303 -13.39 -18.89 20.21
N THR A 304 -14.02 -19.22 21.34
CA THR A 304 -14.78 -18.26 22.13
C THR A 304 -13.87 -17.53 23.10
N LEU A 305 -13.99 -16.20 23.15
CA LEU A 305 -13.30 -15.34 24.11
C LEU A 305 -14.32 -14.56 24.93
N GLU A 306 -14.04 -14.35 26.20
CA GLU A 306 -14.81 -13.43 27.04
C GLU A 306 -14.04 -12.11 27.19
N ALA A 307 -14.72 -11.00 26.94
CA ALA A 307 -14.11 -9.69 27.00
C ALA A 307 -15.04 -8.63 27.59
N ARG A 308 -14.46 -7.63 28.24
CA ARG A 308 -15.18 -6.48 28.81
C ARG A 308 -14.99 -5.25 27.93
N ILE A 309 -16.09 -4.56 27.62
CA ILE A 309 -16.09 -3.29 26.88
C ILE A 309 -15.44 -2.21 27.71
N VAL A 310 -14.39 -1.60 27.17
CA VAL A 310 -13.72 -0.43 27.73
C VAL A 310 -14.30 0.84 27.14
N GLU A 311 -14.42 0.89 25.81
CA GLU A 311 -14.83 2.09 25.08
C GLU A 311 -15.55 1.74 23.78
N THR A 312 -16.44 2.62 23.33
CA THR A 312 -17.20 2.47 22.09
C THR A 312 -16.98 3.69 21.18
N LEU A 313 -16.29 3.48 20.06
CA LEU A 313 -15.95 4.52 19.09
C LEU A 313 -16.85 4.43 17.86
N PHE A 314 -17.48 5.55 17.50
CA PHE A 314 -18.36 5.62 16.35
C PHE A 314 -17.64 6.16 15.10
N HIS A 315 -17.62 5.36 14.03
CA HIS A 315 -16.94 5.69 12.76
C HIS A 315 -17.89 5.82 11.57
N GLY A 316 -19.19 6.10 11.80
CA GLY A 316 -20.15 6.26 10.72
C GLY A 316 -20.74 4.92 10.26
N ASP A 317 -20.03 4.21 9.39
CA ASP A 317 -20.44 2.92 8.80
C ASP A 317 -20.20 1.71 9.72
N ARG A 318 -19.36 1.89 10.74
CA ARG A 318 -19.00 0.88 11.74
C ARG A 318 -18.92 1.46 13.15
N VAL A 319 -18.96 0.57 14.12
CA VAL A 319 -18.64 0.83 15.53
C VAL A 319 -17.38 0.04 15.88
N ARG A 320 -16.36 0.71 16.39
CA ARG A 320 -15.16 0.07 16.93
C ARG A 320 -15.27 -0.03 18.43
N LEU A 321 -15.14 -1.25 18.96
CA LEU A 321 -15.08 -1.50 20.39
C LEU A 321 -13.63 -1.67 20.84
N GLU A 322 -13.25 -1.02 21.92
CA GLU A 322 -12.05 -1.39 22.68
C GLU A 322 -12.46 -2.34 23.80
N LEU A 323 -11.81 -3.50 23.86
CA LEU A 323 -12.15 -4.58 24.78
C LEU A 323 -10.91 -5.00 25.56
N THR A 324 -11.09 -5.40 26.81
CA THR A 324 -10.05 -6.11 27.59
C THR A 324 -10.45 -7.57 27.73
N LEU A 325 -9.56 -8.48 27.34
CA LEU A 325 -9.76 -9.92 27.54
C LEU A 325 -9.77 -10.26 29.04
N ALA A 326 -10.47 -11.33 29.39
CA ALA A 326 -10.47 -11.85 30.75
C ALA A 326 -9.04 -12.07 31.29
N ARG A 327 -8.89 -11.97 32.62
CA ARG A 327 -7.60 -12.16 33.31
C ARG A 327 -6.47 -11.24 32.82
N ASN A 328 -6.81 -10.09 32.23
CA ASN A 328 -5.88 -9.11 31.66
C ASN A 328 -4.96 -9.69 30.58
N ALA A 329 -5.42 -10.68 29.80
CA ALA A 329 -4.66 -11.28 28.70
C ALA A 329 -4.42 -10.34 27.50
N GLY A 330 -4.88 -9.09 27.57
CA GLY A 330 -4.56 -8.03 26.61
C GLY A 330 -5.77 -7.17 26.27
N ARG A 331 -5.51 -6.14 25.47
CA ARG A 331 -6.54 -5.33 24.84
C ARG A 331 -6.71 -5.73 23.39
N ILE A 332 -7.95 -5.80 22.93
CA ILE A 332 -8.29 -6.06 21.53
C ILE A 332 -9.34 -5.06 21.04
N PHE A 333 -9.40 -4.89 19.73
CA PHE A 333 -10.39 -4.11 19.02
C PHE A 333 -11.33 -5.01 18.23
N VAL A 334 -12.61 -4.64 18.15
CA VAL A 334 -13.60 -5.32 17.31
C VAL A 334 -14.33 -4.28 16.48
N ASP A 335 -14.42 -4.51 15.16
CA ASP A 335 -15.11 -3.62 14.22
C ASP A 335 -16.44 -4.24 13.80
N ILE A 336 -17.54 -3.59 14.14
CA ILE A 336 -18.90 -4.08 13.87
C ILE A 336 -19.54 -3.20 12.80
N PRO A 337 -19.92 -3.76 11.63
CA PRO A 337 -20.63 -2.99 10.61
C PRO A 337 -22.01 -2.56 11.13
N ARG A 338 -22.41 -1.33 10.85
CA ARG A 338 -23.76 -0.85 11.15
C ARG A 338 -24.72 -1.32 10.07
N THR A 339 -25.37 -2.46 10.31
CA THR A 339 -26.44 -2.94 9.45
C THR A 339 -27.81 -2.50 9.98
N ALA A 340 -28.79 -2.32 9.08
CA ALA A 340 -30.17 -2.04 9.47
C ALA A 340 -30.71 -3.22 10.30
N GLY A 341 -30.88 -3.02 11.61
CA GLY A 341 -31.26 -4.08 12.56
C GLY A 341 -30.26 -4.29 13.70
N THR A 342 -29.06 -3.69 13.63
CA THR A 342 -28.10 -3.68 14.75
C THR A 342 -28.55 -2.67 15.82
N SER A 343 -29.63 -3.01 16.54
CA SER A 343 -30.25 -2.15 17.57
C SER A 343 -29.64 -2.35 18.97
N ARG A 344 -28.67 -3.27 19.13
CA ARG A 344 -28.03 -3.51 20.43
C ARG A 344 -27.08 -2.35 20.74
N GLN A 345 -27.42 -1.60 21.77
CA GLN A 345 -26.56 -0.55 22.31
C GLN A 345 -25.51 -1.21 23.21
N LEU A 346 -24.26 -1.28 22.74
CA LEU A 346 -23.13 -1.86 23.47
C LEU A 346 -22.49 -0.76 24.32
N ALA A 347 -22.50 -0.96 25.64
CA ALA A 347 -22.08 0.07 26.60
C ALA A 347 -20.75 -0.30 27.30
N PRO A 348 -19.89 0.69 27.61
CA PRO A 348 -18.73 0.48 28.45
C PRO A 348 -19.07 -0.23 29.77
N GLY A 349 -18.24 -1.20 30.15
CA GLY A 349 -18.41 -2.02 31.34
C GLY A 349 -19.14 -3.33 31.13
N GLU A 350 -19.90 -3.49 30.04
CA GLU A 350 -20.57 -4.75 29.67
C GLU A 350 -19.55 -5.85 29.36
N THR A 351 -19.89 -7.10 29.71
CA THR A 351 -19.10 -8.28 29.33
C THR A 351 -19.81 -9.01 28.20
N ILE A 352 -19.05 -9.33 27.15
CA ILE A 352 -19.56 -9.93 25.93
C ILE A 352 -18.73 -11.15 25.53
N GLY A 353 -19.39 -12.12 24.92
CA GLY A 353 -18.75 -13.25 24.27
C GLY A 353 -18.35 -12.87 22.84
N LEU A 354 -17.15 -13.25 22.46
CA LEU A 354 -16.60 -13.07 21.13
C LEU A 354 -16.36 -14.43 20.51
N HIS A 355 -16.57 -14.55 19.20
CA HIS A 355 -16.25 -15.75 18.45
C HIS A 355 -15.36 -15.41 17.25
N VAL A 356 -14.39 -16.27 16.98
CA VAL A 356 -13.43 -16.11 15.87
C VAL A 356 -13.39 -17.37 15.03
N ASP A 357 -13.65 -17.26 13.72
CA ASP A 357 -13.52 -18.40 12.82
C ASP A 357 -12.06 -18.90 12.80
N PRO A 358 -11.79 -20.21 12.95
CA PRO A 358 -10.45 -20.75 12.84
C PRO A 358 -9.70 -20.34 11.56
N ALA A 359 -10.40 -20.14 10.43
CA ALA A 359 -9.79 -19.72 9.17
C ALA A 359 -9.25 -18.27 9.20
N ASP A 360 -9.72 -17.48 10.17
CA ASP A 360 -9.40 -16.06 10.34
C ASP A 360 -8.29 -15.80 11.36
N VAL A 361 -7.85 -16.83 12.09
CA VAL A 361 -6.71 -16.76 12.99
C VAL A 361 -5.41 -16.82 12.18
N MET A 362 -4.58 -15.81 12.34
CA MET A 362 -3.21 -15.76 11.83
C MET A 362 -2.24 -16.26 12.89
N LEU A 363 -1.14 -16.86 12.44
CA LEU A 363 -0.09 -17.36 13.30
C LEU A 363 1.26 -16.86 12.80
N PHE A 364 2.01 -16.22 13.69
CA PHE A 364 3.36 -15.77 13.42
C PHE A 364 4.32 -16.44 14.37
N ALA A 365 5.38 -17.03 13.80
CA ALA A 365 6.51 -17.51 14.58
C ALA A 365 7.20 -16.32 15.29
N PRO A 366 7.86 -16.54 16.43
CA PRO A 366 8.64 -15.50 17.08
C PRO A 366 9.71 -14.96 16.11
N GLU A 367 9.84 -13.64 16.01
CA GLU A 367 10.89 -13.03 15.19
C GLU A 367 12.26 -13.45 15.75
N PRO A 368 13.18 -13.98 14.93
CA PRO A 368 14.52 -14.29 15.40
C PRO A 368 15.25 -13.00 15.78
N GLY A 369 15.51 -12.82 17.08
CA GLY A 369 16.38 -11.76 17.60
C GLY A 369 15.70 -10.52 18.20
N ALA A 370 14.51 -10.66 18.80
CA ALA A 370 13.94 -9.63 19.68
C ALA A 370 14.72 -9.48 20.99
#